data_AF-A0A4Y6II40-F1
#
_entry.id   AF-A0A4Y6II40-F1
#
_cell.length_a   1.000
_cell.length_b   1.000
_cell.length_c   1.000
_cell.angle_alpha   90.00
_cell.angle_beta   90.00
_cell.angle_gamma   90.00
#
_symmetry.space_group_name_H-M   'P 1'
#
loop_
_entity.id
_entity.type
_entity.pdbx_description
1 polymer ?
#
loop_
_entity_poly.entity_id
_entity_poly.type
_entity_poly.pdbx_seq_one_letter_code
_entity_poly.pdbx_strand_id
1 'polypeptide(L)'
;MDNTRTKIVIDESDEDISLLKVLAATSNKAEPLTDRQLKEVEAQSATLGFTRREKRKRSPYVIQKNIKIRVGMDELLSELGVAVGSRSDQETFDIAIAKLIESLGSVRLSNMLDEISK
;
A
#
# COMPACT_ATOMS: atom_id res chain seq x y z
N MET A 1 -17.40 29.14 -15.71
CA MET A 1 -17.50 27.73 -16.14
C MET A 1 -18.34 27.05 -15.08
N ASP A 2 -19.66 27.10 -15.25
CA ASP A 2 -20.60 26.67 -14.22
C ASP A 2 -20.76 25.15 -14.27
N ASN A 3 -20.35 24.50 -13.20
CA ASN A 3 -20.51 23.07 -13.03
C ASN A 3 -21.91 22.80 -12.44
N THR A 4 -22.91 22.72 -13.30
CA THR A 4 -24.26 22.35 -12.91
C THR A 4 -24.28 20.85 -12.63
N ARG A 5 -24.17 20.48 -11.34
CA ARG A 5 -24.47 19.12 -10.88
C ARG A 5 -25.88 18.76 -11.34
N THR A 6 -25.99 17.82 -12.27
CA THR A 6 -27.26 17.24 -12.70
C THR A 6 -27.83 16.44 -11.52
N LYS A 7 -28.88 16.99 -10.92
CA LYS A 7 -29.68 16.29 -9.91
C LYS A 7 -30.46 15.20 -10.64
N ILE A 8 -30.21 13.94 -10.31
CA ILE A 8 -31.03 12.83 -10.82
C ILE A 8 -32.39 12.94 -10.12
N VAL A 9 -33.37 13.49 -10.82
CA VAL A 9 -34.78 13.50 -10.39
C VAL A 9 -35.42 12.29 -11.05
N ILE A 10 -36.00 11.42 -10.21
CA ILE A 10 -36.80 10.28 -10.69
C ILE A 10 -38.21 10.85 -10.83
N ASP A 11 -38.59 11.27 -12.04
CA ASP A 11 -39.96 11.71 -12.33
C ASP A 11 -40.88 10.47 -12.37
N GLU A 12 -41.99 10.52 -11.64
CA GLU A 12 -42.99 9.42 -11.52
C GLU A 12 -43.75 9.12 -12.83
N SER A 13 -43.43 9.81 -13.93
CA SER A 13 -44.12 9.69 -15.22
C SER A 13 -43.28 9.13 -16.36
N ASP A 14 -42.01 8.80 -16.14
CA ASP A 14 -41.18 8.14 -17.15
C ASP A 14 -40.99 6.67 -16.78
N GLU A 15 -41.41 5.81 -17.71
CA GLU A 15 -41.34 4.35 -17.69
C GLU A 15 -40.22 3.81 -16.79
N ASP A 16 -40.63 3.07 -15.76
CA ASP A 16 -39.80 2.34 -14.80
C ASP A 16 -38.41 2.04 -15.37
N ILE A 17 -37.38 2.74 -14.88
CA ILE A 17 -36.00 2.36 -15.10
C ILE A 17 -35.83 0.98 -14.50
N SER A 18 -36.07 -0.05 -15.32
CA SER A 18 -36.09 -1.42 -14.88
C SER A 18 -34.71 -1.73 -14.29
N LEU A 19 -34.69 -2.13 -13.01
CA LEU A 19 -33.46 -2.58 -12.34
C LEU A 19 -32.74 -3.66 -13.15
N LEU A 20 -33.49 -4.47 -13.92
CA LEU A 20 -32.98 -5.43 -14.88
C LEU A 20 -32.15 -4.80 -16.01
N LYS A 21 -32.53 -3.62 -16.51
CA LYS A 21 -31.80 -2.88 -17.56
C LYS A 21 -30.49 -2.31 -17.01
N VAL A 22 -30.49 -1.85 -15.76
CA VAL A 22 -29.28 -1.38 -15.05
C VAL A 22 -28.33 -2.56 -14.75
N LEU A 23 -28.87 -3.67 -14.25
CA LEU A 23 -28.10 -4.89 -13.99
C LEU A 23 -27.50 -5.49 -15.26
N ALA A 24 -28.24 -5.47 -16.37
CA ALA A 24 -27.75 -5.90 -17.67
C ALA A 24 -26.61 -5.01 -18.20
N ALA A 25 -26.66 -3.69 -17.95
CA ALA A 25 -25.57 -2.78 -18.31
C ALA A 25 -24.29 -3.01 -17.48
N THR A 26 -24.42 -3.45 -16.22
CA THR A 26 -23.28 -3.80 -15.34
C THR A 26 -22.71 -5.20 -15.59
N SER A 27 -23.42 -6.05 -16.34
CA SER A 27 -23.03 -7.43 -16.66
C SER A 27 -21.95 -7.51 -17.76
N ASN A 28 -21.75 -6.44 -18.51
CA ASN A 28 -20.70 -6.39 -19.52
C ASN A 28 -19.35 -6.35 -18.81
N LYS A 29 -18.65 -7.49 -18.80
CA LYS A 29 -17.22 -7.53 -18.50
C LYS A 29 -16.53 -6.54 -19.42
N ALA A 30 -16.19 -5.36 -18.90
CA ALA A 30 -15.45 -4.37 -19.65
C ALA A 30 -14.21 -5.05 -20.22
N GLU A 31 -13.98 -4.87 -21.52
CA GLU A 31 -12.78 -5.39 -22.15
C GLU A 31 -11.55 -4.85 -21.39
N PRO A 32 -10.54 -5.70 -21.15
CA PRO A 32 -9.34 -5.26 -20.46
C PRO A 32 -8.73 -4.08 -21.24
N LEU A 33 -8.46 -2.99 -20.52
CA LEU A 33 -7.83 -1.80 -21.10
C LEU A 33 -6.55 -2.20 -21.84
N THR A 34 -6.32 -1.59 -23.00
CA THR A 34 -5.06 -1.77 -23.73
C THR A 34 -3.90 -1.18 -22.94
N ASP A 35 -2.69 -1.70 -23.14
CA ASP A 35 -1.48 -1.28 -22.40
C ASP A 35 -1.23 0.24 -22.44
N ARG A 36 -1.61 0.89 -23.55
CA ARG A 36 -1.53 2.36 -23.68
C ARG A 36 -2.50 3.09 -22.76
N GLN A 37 -3.75 2.65 -22.72
CA GLN A 37 -4.78 3.22 -21.85
C GLN A 37 -4.45 2.98 -20.37
N LEU A 38 -3.89 1.81 -20.06
CA LEU A 38 -3.43 1.48 -18.71
C LEU A 38 -2.34 2.45 -18.23
N LYS A 39 -1.38 2.79 -19.09
CA LYS A 39 -0.31 3.74 -18.78
C LYS A 39 -0.80 5.17 -18.59
N GLU A 40 -1.79 5.60 -19.37
CA GLU A 40 -2.43 6.92 -19.20
C GLU A 40 -3.21 7.02 -17.89
N VAL A 41 -3.96 5.97 -17.55
CA VAL A 41 -4.68 5.87 -16.27
C VAL A 41 -3.71 5.86 -15.10
N GLU A 42 -2.59 5.15 -15.20
CA GLU A 42 -1.54 5.17 -14.17
C GLU A 42 -0.94 6.57 -14.00
N ALA A 43 -0.67 7.29 -15.10
CA ALA A 43 -0.15 8.66 -15.05
C ALA A 43 -1.14 9.64 -14.40
N GLN A 44 -2.43 9.53 -14.74
CA GLN A 44 -3.50 10.33 -14.13
C GLN A 44 -3.77 9.94 -12.67
N SER A 45 -3.62 8.67 -12.32
CA SER A 45 -3.77 8.20 -10.94
C SER A 45 -2.63 8.73 -10.07
N ALA A 46 -1.41 8.77 -10.61
CA ALA A 46 -0.25 9.33 -9.92
C ALA A 46 -0.40 10.83 -9.62
N THR A 47 -0.95 11.64 -10.54
CA THR A 47 -1.23 13.06 -10.31
C THR A 47 -2.30 13.29 -9.25
N LEU A 48 -3.22 12.34 -9.08
CA LEU A 48 -4.26 12.34 -8.03
C LEU A 48 -3.78 11.72 -6.70
N GLY A 49 -2.51 11.34 -6.58
CA GLY A 49 -1.93 10.73 -5.37
C GLY A 49 -2.24 9.25 -5.19
N PHE A 50 -2.92 8.61 -6.15
CA PHE A 50 -3.12 7.16 -6.19
C PHE A 50 -1.93 6.49 -6.86
N THR A 51 -0.80 6.46 -6.17
CA THR A 51 0.38 5.73 -6.65
C THR A 51 0.21 4.23 -6.44
N ARG A 52 0.61 3.44 -7.45
CA ARG A 52 0.59 1.98 -7.37
C ARG A 52 1.60 1.56 -6.31
N ARG A 53 1.15 0.88 -5.25
CA ARG A 53 2.04 0.32 -4.23
C ARG A 53 3.01 -0.64 -4.92
N GLU A 54 4.30 -0.29 -4.91
CA GLU A 54 5.33 -1.20 -5.39
C GLU A 54 5.25 -2.51 -4.62
N LYS A 55 5.24 -3.63 -5.35
CA LYS A 55 5.25 -4.96 -4.76
C LYS A 55 6.62 -5.17 -4.11
N ARG A 56 6.77 -4.76 -2.85
CA ARG A 56 7.89 -5.21 -2.02
C ARG A 56 7.89 -6.73 -2.01
N LYS A 57 9.04 -7.35 -2.26
CA LYS A 57 9.21 -8.80 -2.12
C LYS A 57 8.87 -9.14 -0.67
N ARG A 58 7.73 -9.80 -0.45
CA ARG A 58 7.35 -10.29 0.88
C ARG A 58 8.39 -11.32 1.29
N SER A 59 9.20 -10.99 2.30
CA SER A 59 9.99 -11.97 3.02
C SER A 59 9.05 -13.04 3.60
N PRO A 60 9.50 -14.31 3.72
CA PRO A 60 8.70 -15.38 4.32
C PRO A 60 8.31 -15.09 5.77
N TYR A 61 9.03 -14.17 6.42
CA TYR A 61 8.65 -13.56 7.67
C TYR A 61 7.88 -12.27 7.37
N VAL A 62 6.56 -12.35 7.47
CA VAL A 62 5.70 -11.18 7.54
C VAL A 62 5.74 -10.73 8.98
N ILE A 63 6.38 -9.60 9.28
CA ILE A 63 6.05 -8.87 10.51
C ILE A 63 4.54 -8.63 10.41
N GLN A 64 3.76 -9.34 11.22
CA GLN A 64 2.44 -8.84 11.55
C GLN A 64 2.69 -7.49 12.20
N LYS A 65 2.31 -6.40 11.52
CA LYS A 65 2.36 -5.03 12.04
C LYS A 65 1.36 -4.83 13.19
N ASN A 66 1.31 -5.77 14.13
CA ASN A 66 0.64 -5.63 15.42
C ASN A 66 1.51 -4.85 16.42
N ILE A 67 2.58 -4.21 15.94
CA ILE A 67 3.34 -3.24 16.73
C ILE A 67 2.60 -1.92 16.61
N LYS A 68 2.08 -1.41 17.73
CA LYS A 68 1.57 -0.03 17.79
C LYS A 68 2.75 0.91 17.61
N ILE A 69 2.85 1.53 16.45
CA ILE A 69 3.89 2.50 16.12
C ILE A 69 3.29 3.90 16.05
N ARG A 70 4.14 4.91 16.26
CA ARG A 70 3.76 6.31 16.09
C ARG A 70 3.44 6.59 14.62
N VAL A 71 2.51 7.51 14.37
CA VAL A 71 2.25 8.03 13.02
C VAL A 71 3.56 8.57 12.41
N GLY A 72 3.82 8.22 11.15
CA GLY A 72 5.06 8.57 10.42
C GLY A 72 6.23 7.60 10.64
N MET A 73 6.15 6.68 11.60
CA MET A 73 7.26 5.75 11.86
C MET A 73 7.41 4.65 10.83
N ASP A 74 6.32 4.29 10.16
CA ASP A 74 6.33 3.39 9.01
C ASP A 74 7.12 3.97 7.82
N GLU A 75 6.97 5.28 7.57
CA GLU A 75 7.64 5.98 6.48
C GLU A 75 9.14 6.09 6.77
N LEU A 76 9.51 6.48 8.00
CA LEU A 76 10.92 6.52 8.39
C LEU A 76 11.56 5.12 8.31
N LEU A 77 10.88 4.08 8.80
CA LEU A 77 11.40 2.71 8.73
C LEU A 77 11.66 2.28 7.27
N SER A 78 10.74 2.65 6.38
CA SER A 78 10.89 2.43 4.94
C SER A 78 12.11 3.16 4.37
N GLU A 79 12.28 4.44 4.66
CA GLU A 79 13.43 5.22 4.20
C GLU A 79 14.76 4.70 4.78
N LEU A 80 14.76 4.31 6.06
CA LEU A 80 15.91 3.70 6.72
C LEU A 80 16.31 2.39 6.04
N GLY A 81 15.33 1.54 5.70
CA GLY A 81 15.58 0.30 4.99
C GLY A 81 16.26 0.53 3.64
N VAL A 82 15.81 1.53 2.88
CA VAL A 82 16.45 1.93 1.61
C VAL A 82 17.88 2.44 1.85
N ALA A 83 18.10 3.29 2.85
CA ALA A 83 19.41 3.87 3.13
C ALA A 83 20.45 2.81 3.55
N VAL A 84 20.02 1.79 4.29
CA VAL A 84 20.88 0.70 4.79
C VAL A 84 20.99 -0.45 3.76
N GLY A 85 20.17 -0.44 2.69
CA GLY A 85 20.15 -1.48 1.67
C GLY A 85 19.47 -2.78 2.11
N SER A 86 18.59 -2.70 3.11
CA SER A 86 17.81 -3.84 3.57
C SER A 86 16.74 -4.23 2.55
N ARG A 87 16.38 -5.51 2.51
CA ARG A 87 15.35 -6.04 1.60
C ARG A 87 13.99 -6.14 2.26
N SER A 88 13.91 -5.99 3.58
CA SER A 88 12.68 -6.10 4.36
C SER A 88 12.70 -5.23 5.62
N ASP A 89 11.51 -4.86 6.10
CA ASP A 89 11.33 -4.15 7.37
C ASP A 89 11.96 -4.93 8.54
N GLN A 90 11.94 -6.27 8.49
CA GLN A 90 12.55 -7.12 9.53
C GLN A 90 14.06 -7.05 9.52
N GLU A 91 14.69 -7.21 8.36
CA GLU A 91 16.14 -7.07 8.22
C GLU A 91 16.58 -5.68 8.68
N THR A 92 15.76 -4.65 8.42
CA THR A 92 15.98 -3.29 8.93
C THR A 92 15.97 -3.24 10.47
N PHE A 93 15.02 -3.93 11.11
CA PHE A 93 14.97 -4.04 12.56
C PHE A 93 16.14 -4.82 13.14
N ASP A 94 16.53 -5.95 12.54
CA ASP A 94 17.64 -6.76 13.01
C ASP A 94 18.95 -5.97 12.98
N ILE A 95 19.19 -5.21 11.90
CA ILE A 95 20.34 -4.32 11.78
C ILE A 95 20.27 -3.20 12.82
N ALA A 96 19.10 -2.58 13.02
CA ALA A 96 18.93 -1.51 13.99
C ALA A 96 19.19 -1.98 15.43
N ILE A 97 18.69 -3.17 15.79
CA ILE A 97 18.91 -3.78 17.11
C ILE A 97 20.39 -4.13 17.30
N ALA A 98 21.04 -4.74 16.29
CA ALA A 98 22.46 -5.06 16.35
C ALA A 98 23.31 -3.79 16.59
N LYS A 99 23.05 -2.73 15.81
CA LYS A 99 23.76 -1.44 15.95
C LYS A 99 23.51 -0.77 17.30
N LEU A 100 22.29 -0.87 17.83
CA LEU A 100 21.98 -0.36 19.17
C LEU A 100 22.74 -1.13 20.26
N ILE A 101 22.80 -2.46 20.17
CA ILE A 101 23.54 -3.30 21.11
C ILE A 101 25.04 -3.00 21.06
N GLU A 102 25.60 -2.88 19.86
CA GLU A 102 27.00 -2.46 19.65
C GLU A 102 27.27 -1.11 20.32
N SER A 103 26.38 -0.12 20.14
CA SER A 103 26.53 1.21 20.73
C SER A 103 26.46 1.21 22.26
N LEU A 104 25.69 0.28 22.84
CA LEU A 104 25.56 0.10 24.29
C LEU A 104 26.74 -0.68 24.88
N GLY A 105 27.53 -1.39 24.06
CA GLY A 105 28.64 -2.24 24.53
C GLY A 105 28.20 -3.39 25.44
N SER A 106 26.93 -3.82 25.35
CA SER A 106 26.37 -4.82 26.27
C SER A 106 26.67 -6.24 25.80
N VAL A 107 27.65 -6.89 26.45
CA VAL A 107 28.02 -8.30 26.18
C VAL A 107 26.82 -9.25 26.34
N ARG A 108 25.98 -9.00 27.36
CA ARG A 108 24.77 -9.81 27.59
C ARG A 108 23.82 -9.76 26.39
N LEU A 109 23.52 -8.57 25.89
CA LEU A 109 22.56 -8.42 24.79
C LEU A 109 23.13 -8.95 23.47
N SER A 110 24.45 -8.82 23.27
CA SER A 110 25.13 -9.43 22.12
C SER A 110 24.97 -10.95 22.12
N ASN A 111 25.23 -11.61 23.26
CA ASN A 111 25.08 -13.06 23.39
C ASN A 111 23.63 -13.50 23.15
N MET A 112 22.65 -12.74 23.65
CA MET A 112 21.23 -13.03 23.40
C MET A 112 20.88 -12.93 21.90
N LEU A 113 21.43 -11.94 21.19
CA LEU A 113 21.20 -11.78 19.75
C LEU A 113 21.83 -12.94 18.93
N ASP A 114 23.02 -13.37 19.32
CA ASP A 114 23.74 -14.49 18.69
C ASP A 114 23.03 -15.83 18.90
N GLU A 115 22.37 -16.02 20.05
CA GLU A 115 21.56 -17.21 20.33
C GLU A 115 20.27 -17.27 19.51
N ILE A 116 19.64 -16.12 19.26
CA ILE A 116 18.40 -16.03 18.46
C ILE A 116 18.68 -16.24 16.97
N SER A 117 19.90 -15.91 16.52
CA SER A 117 20.31 -15.98 15.11
C SER A 117 20.82 -17.37 14.68
N LYS A 118 20.86 -18.35 15.59
CA LYS A 118 21.22 -19.76 15.33
C LYS A 118 19.99 -20.60 15.02
#